data_AF-A0AAQ3KAQ7-F1
#
_entry.id   AF-A0AAQ3KAQ7-F1
#
_cell.length_a   1.000
_cell.length_b   1.000
_cell.length_c   1.000
_cell.angle_alpha   90.00
_cell.angle_beta   90.00
_cell.angle_gamma   90.00
#
_symmetry.space_group_name_H-M   'P 1'
#
loop_
_entity.id
_entity.type
_entity.pdbx_description
1 polymer ?
#
loop_
_entity_poly.entity_id
_entity_poly.type
_entity_poly.pdbx_seq_one_letter_code
_entity_poly.pdbx_strand_id
1 'polypeptide(L)'
;MHLSFLTFGPDPFVLRHPPPRETSLLLDLKPFYFVSIMGISVDGELLPIQASMWDAAASGGAILDSRMSLTVLAEPAYQAVTKALSRRLAGVPRGEVPGDHGGAVAEHVEGGEHTTTGALVGVRH
;
A
#
# COMPACT_ATOMS: atom_id res chain seq x y z
N MET A 1 12.89 8.19 -24.91
CA MET A 1 11.55 7.69 -24.55
C MET A 1 11.71 6.23 -24.15
N HIS A 2 11.24 5.84 -22.96
CA HIS A 2 11.22 4.42 -22.57
C HIS A 2 9.87 3.84 -23.01
N LEU A 3 9.90 2.71 -23.73
CA LEU A 3 8.68 1.96 -24.09
C LEU A 3 8.33 1.00 -22.95
N SER A 4 7.05 0.98 -22.55
CA SER A 4 6.47 -0.06 -21.69
C SER A 4 5.76 -1.09 -22.56
N PHE A 5 5.87 -2.38 -22.21
CA PHE A 5 5.29 -3.47 -22.99
C PHE A 5 4.72 -4.58 -22.10
N LEU A 6 3.80 -5.36 -22.65
CA LEU A 6 3.28 -6.60 -22.09
C LEU A 6 3.52 -7.70 -23.12
N THR A 7 4.19 -8.78 -22.71
CA THR A 7 4.47 -9.94 -23.57
C THR A 7 3.63 -11.12 -23.12
N PHE A 8 3.23 -11.98 -24.06
CA PHE A 8 2.50 -13.20 -23.80
C PHE A 8 3.32 -14.39 -24.30
N GLY A 9 3.57 -15.34 -23.40
CA GLY A 9 4.42 -16.51 -23.66
C GLY A 9 5.88 -16.31 -23.19
N PRO A 10 6.72 -17.34 -23.34
CA PRO A 10 8.12 -17.25 -22.96
C PRO A 10 8.86 -16.18 -23.77
N ASP A 11 9.51 -15.25 -23.07
CA ASP A 11 10.29 -14.19 -23.70
C ASP A 11 11.77 -14.26 -23.25
N PRO A 12 12.70 -14.70 -24.12
CA PRO A 12 14.11 -14.82 -23.78
C PRO A 12 14.78 -13.47 -23.50
N PHE A 13 14.16 -12.35 -23.90
CA PHE A 13 14.67 -11.01 -23.60
C PHE A 13 14.29 -10.54 -22.19
N VAL A 14 13.20 -11.04 -21.61
CA VAL A 14 12.78 -10.76 -20.23
C VAL A 14 13.58 -11.60 -19.22
N LEU A 15 14.01 -12.80 -19.60
CA LEU A 15 14.80 -13.72 -18.77
C LEU A 15 16.32 -13.43 -18.78
N ARG A 16 16.74 -12.22 -19.16
CA ARG A 16 18.16 -11.84 -19.24
C ARG A 16 18.81 -11.78 -17.85
N HIS A 17 20.11 -12.06 -17.81
CA HIS A 17 20.89 -12.16 -16.57
C HIS A 17 21.14 -10.81 -15.87
N PRO A 18 21.10 -10.76 -14.53
CA PRO A 18 20.75 -11.86 -13.62
C PRO A 18 19.24 -12.16 -13.66
N PRO A 19 18.84 -13.43 -13.44
CA PRO A 19 17.42 -13.78 -13.41
C PRO A 19 16.68 -12.93 -12.39
N PRO A 20 15.40 -12.58 -12.66
CA PRO A 20 14.61 -11.80 -11.74
C PRO A 20 14.43 -12.57 -10.42
N ARG A 21 14.17 -11.82 -9.34
CA ARG A 21 13.69 -12.44 -8.09
C ARG A 21 12.24 -12.87 -8.31
N GLU A 22 11.93 -14.09 -7.88
CA GLU A 22 10.61 -14.68 -8.06
C GLU A 22 9.97 -14.96 -6.69
N THR A 23 8.64 -15.00 -6.67
CA THR A 23 7.83 -15.41 -5.52
C THR A 23 6.68 -16.28 -6.02
N SER A 24 6.25 -17.24 -5.20
CA SER A 24 5.16 -18.14 -5.55
C SER A 24 3.83 -17.38 -5.67
N LEU A 25 3.11 -17.65 -6.76
CA LEU A 25 1.74 -17.17 -6.94
C LEU A 25 0.76 -18.12 -6.27
N LEU A 26 -0.19 -17.58 -5.50
CA LEU A 26 -1.27 -18.33 -4.86
C LEU A 26 -2.54 -18.22 -5.73
N LEU A 27 -2.69 -19.12 -6.70
CA LEU A 27 -3.71 -19.00 -7.76
C LEU A 27 -5.07 -19.65 -7.42
N ASP A 28 -5.20 -20.28 -6.26
CA ASP A 28 -6.47 -20.86 -5.81
C ASP A 28 -7.48 -19.78 -5.40
N LEU A 29 -7.00 -18.56 -5.14
CA LEU A 29 -7.79 -17.39 -4.73
C LEU A 29 -8.14 -16.49 -5.92
N LYS A 30 -8.72 -17.08 -6.98
CA LYS A 30 -9.12 -16.37 -8.20
C LYS A 30 -10.14 -15.25 -7.92
N PRO A 31 -10.16 -14.17 -8.71
CA PRO A 31 -9.39 -13.91 -9.93
C PRO A 31 -8.04 -13.20 -9.70
N PHE A 32 -7.53 -13.16 -8.46
CA PHE A 32 -6.40 -12.30 -8.10
C PHE A 32 -5.04 -13.01 -8.22
N TYR A 33 -4.01 -12.22 -8.52
CA TYR A 33 -2.62 -12.64 -8.41
C TYR A 33 -2.13 -12.42 -6.99
N PHE A 34 -2.38 -13.38 -6.10
CA PHE A 34 -1.87 -13.35 -4.74
C PHE A 34 -0.39 -13.72 -4.69
N VAL A 35 0.34 -13.03 -3.82
CA VAL A 35 1.74 -13.31 -3.48
C VAL A 35 1.88 -13.45 -1.98
N SER A 36 2.81 -14.31 -1.55
CA SER A 36 3.17 -14.39 -0.13
C SER A 36 4.15 -13.26 0.22
N ILE A 37 3.85 -12.55 1.30
CA ILE A 37 4.76 -11.58 1.92
C ILE A 37 4.94 -11.94 3.39
N MET A 38 6.10 -11.59 3.96
CA MET A 38 6.42 -11.93 5.35
C MET A 38 6.32 -10.72 6.29
N GLY A 39 6.34 -9.51 5.73
CA GLY A 39 6.38 -8.27 6.48
C GLY A 39 6.83 -7.10 5.62
N ILE A 40 6.83 -5.93 6.25
CA ILE A 40 7.30 -4.68 5.64
C ILE A 40 8.43 -4.14 6.50
N SER A 41 9.51 -3.71 5.86
CA SER A 41 10.61 -3.01 6.53
C SER A 41 10.68 -1.56 6.06
N VAL A 42 10.98 -0.64 6.97
CA VAL A 42 11.24 0.77 6.66
C VAL A 42 12.64 1.10 7.16
N ASP A 43 13.53 1.52 6.26
CA ASP A 43 14.93 1.82 6.58
C ASP A 43 15.65 0.63 7.28
N GLY A 44 15.44 -0.58 6.76
CA GLY A 44 16.00 -1.83 7.30
C GLY A 44 15.34 -2.35 8.58
N GLU A 45 14.44 -1.59 9.20
CA GLU A 45 13.70 -2.00 10.40
C GLU A 45 12.43 -2.74 10.02
N LEU A 46 12.34 -4.04 10.35
CA LEU A 46 11.12 -4.82 10.19
C LEU A 46 10.03 -4.30 11.14
N LEU A 47 8.89 -3.92 10.58
CA LEU A 47 7.79 -3.36 11.35
C LEU A 47 7.04 -4.46 12.13
N PRO A 48 6.58 -4.18 13.36
CA PRO A 48 5.87 -5.14 14.21
C PRO A 48 4.40 -5.29 13.77
N ILE A 49 4.17 -5.82 12.56
CA ILE A 49 2.84 -6.12 12.01
C ILE A 49 2.55 -7.61 12.27
N GLN A 50 1.36 -7.93 12.76
CA GLN A 50 0.99 -9.31 13.08
C GLN A 50 1.07 -10.20 11.84
N ALA A 51 1.68 -11.38 11.97
CA ALA A 51 1.91 -12.30 10.84
C ALA A 51 0.62 -12.76 10.16
N SER A 52 -0.49 -12.84 10.88
CA SER A 52 -1.82 -13.16 10.35
C SER A 52 -2.30 -12.17 9.28
N MET A 53 -1.81 -10.94 9.28
CA MET A 53 -2.10 -9.96 8.22
C MET A 53 -1.60 -10.41 6.84
N TRP A 54 -0.62 -11.30 6.82
CA TRP A 54 -0.01 -11.80 5.60
C TRP A 54 -0.54 -13.17 5.17
N ASP A 55 -1.41 -13.77 5.98
CA ASP A 55 -1.96 -15.10 5.73
C ASP A 55 -3.17 -15.00 4.80
N ALA A 56 -2.98 -15.43 3.55
CA ALA A 56 -4.01 -15.44 2.53
C ALA A 56 -5.18 -16.41 2.87
N ALA A 57 -4.94 -17.45 3.69
CA ALA A 57 -6.00 -18.33 4.17
C ALA A 57 -6.83 -17.69 5.30
N ALA A 58 -6.30 -16.66 5.97
CA ALA A 58 -6.96 -15.94 7.06
C ALA A 58 -7.45 -14.54 6.64
N SER A 59 -7.87 -14.39 5.37
CA SER A 59 -8.33 -13.12 4.78
C SER A 59 -7.28 -12.00 4.74
N GLY A 60 -6.01 -12.34 4.94
CA GLY A 60 -4.87 -11.45 4.77
C GLY A 60 -4.20 -11.64 3.40
N GLY A 61 -2.90 -11.37 3.36
CA GLY A 61 -2.06 -11.56 2.17
C GLY A 61 -1.91 -10.28 1.35
N ALA A 62 -1.39 -10.43 0.13
CA ALA A 62 -1.17 -9.33 -0.80
C ALA A 62 -1.51 -9.74 -2.23
N ILE A 63 -2.06 -8.80 -2.99
CA ILE A 63 -2.38 -8.96 -4.41
C ILE A 63 -1.56 -8.00 -5.25
N LEU A 64 -1.23 -8.43 -6.47
CA LEU A 64 -0.71 -7.55 -7.51
C LEU A 64 -1.87 -7.01 -8.35
N ASP A 65 -2.11 -5.70 -8.30
CA ASP A 65 -3.17 -5.03 -9.08
C ASP A 65 -2.61 -3.84 -9.87
N SER A 66 -2.58 -3.96 -11.20
CA SER A 66 -2.14 -2.89 -12.10
C SER A 66 -3.19 -1.79 -12.32
N ARG A 67 -4.40 -1.95 -11.79
CA ARG A 67 -5.49 -0.95 -11.92
C ARG A 67 -5.45 0.11 -10.81
N MET A 68 -4.60 -0.06 -9.81
CA MET A 68 -4.46 0.89 -8.70
C MET A 68 -3.13 1.63 -8.82
N SER A 69 -3.19 2.96 -8.78
CA SER A 69 -1.98 3.81 -8.79
C SER A 69 -1.25 3.81 -7.44
N LEU A 70 -1.93 3.43 -6.36
CA LEU A 70 -1.41 3.44 -4.98
C LEU A 70 -1.46 2.05 -4.37
N THR A 71 -0.45 1.74 -3.55
CA THR A 71 -0.50 0.58 -2.66
C THR A 71 -1.50 0.84 -1.54
N VAL A 72 -2.49 -0.05 -1.42
CA VAL A 72 -3.42 -0.05 -0.29
C VAL A 72 -2.93 -1.04 0.75
N LEU A 73 -2.89 -0.58 2.00
CA LEU A 73 -2.54 -1.39 3.16
C LEU A 73 -3.76 -1.50 4.07
N ALA A 74 -4.00 -2.68 4.63
CA ALA A 74 -4.96 -2.83 5.70
C ALA A 74 -4.54 -1.95 6.90
N GLU A 75 -5.53 -1.41 7.62
CA GLU A 75 -5.34 -0.31 8.58
C GLU A 75 -4.17 -0.52 9.56
N PRO A 76 -3.98 -1.70 10.20
CA PRO A 76 -2.83 -1.91 11.10
C PRO A 76 -1.47 -1.77 10.39
N ALA A 77 -1.35 -2.25 9.16
CA ALA A 77 -0.12 -2.13 8.37
C ALA A 77 0.09 -0.70 7.88
N TYR A 78 -0.99 -0.01 7.46
CA TYR A 78 -0.95 1.40 7.07
C TYR A 78 -0.43 2.28 8.22
N GLN A 79 -0.99 2.12 9.42
CA GLN A 79 -0.56 2.87 10.61
C GLN A 79 0.91 2.58 10.97
N ALA A 80 1.34 1.32 10.92
CA ALA A 80 2.73 0.95 11.20
C ALA A 80 3.71 1.60 10.21
N VAL A 81 3.40 1.54 8.92
CA VAL A 81 4.24 2.10 7.85
C VAL A 81 4.29 3.62 7.93
N THR A 82 3.15 4.29 8.03
CA THR A 82 3.08 5.76 8.11
C THR A 82 3.76 6.27 9.38
N LYS A 83 3.59 5.61 10.54
CA LYS A 83 4.31 5.97 11.77
C LYS A 83 5.82 5.85 11.58
N ALA A 84 6.30 4.78 10.95
CA ALA A 84 7.74 4.59 10.70
C ALA A 84 8.30 5.65 9.74
N LEU A 85 7.59 5.92 8.64
CA LEU A 85 7.97 6.97 7.68
C LEU A 85 7.97 8.35 8.33
N SER A 86 6.93 8.71 9.08
CA SER A 86 6.84 10.00 9.79
C SER A 86 8.00 10.21 10.75
N ARG A 87 8.44 9.16 11.49
CA ARG A 87 9.64 9.25 12.33
C ARG A 87 10.90 9.53 11.52
N ARG A 88 11.08 8.87 10.38
CA ARG A 88 12.27 9.04 9.51
C ARG A 88 12.28 10.40 8.82
N LEU A 89 11.11 10.99 8.56
CA LEU A 89 10.95 12.27 7.86
C LEU A 89 10.78 13.48 8.78
N ALA A 90 10.76 13.33 10.11
CA ALA A 90 10.45 14.40 11.06
C ALA A 90 11.36 15.65 10.95
N GLY A 91 12.57 15.52 10.40
CA GLY A 91 13.51 16.62 10.17
C GLY A 91 13.62 17.08 8.72
N VAL A 92 12.81 16.56 7.80
CA VAL A 92 12.85 16.91 6.37
C VAL A 92 11.89 18.08 6.11
N PRO A 93 12.36 19.21 5.53
CA PRO A 93 11.48 20.30 5.15
C PRO A 93 10.39 19.83 4.19
N ARG A 94 9.16 20.29 4.40
CA ARG A 94 8.07 20.00 3.46
C ARG A 94 8.37 20.74 2.16
N GLY A 95 8.46 20.02 1.06
CA GLY A 95 8.53 20.63 -0.27
C GLY A 95 7.23 21.35 -0.58
N GLU A 96 7.31 22.48 -1.27
CA GLU A 96 6.11 23.13 -1.82
C GLU A 96 5.48 22.20 -2.86
N VAL A 97 4.20 21.87 -2.65
CA VAL A 97 3.39 21.20 -3.66
C VAL A 97 2.64 22.31 -4.41
N PRO A 98 2.89 22.52 -5.72
CA PRO A 98 2.15 23.52 -6.47
C PRO A 98 0.63 23.28 -6.37
N GLY A 99 -0.09 24.22 -5.75
CA GLY A 99 -1.55 24.13 -5.53
C GLY A 99 -2.00 24.02 -4.06
N ASP A 100 -1.08 23.91 -3.09
CA ASP A 100 -1.43 23.97 -1.66
C ASP A 100 -1.61 25.43 -1.23
N HIS A 101 -2.82 25.97 -1.43
CA HIS A 101 -3.21 27.23 -0.80
C HIS A 101 -3.44 26.97 0.68
N GLY A 102 -2.40 27.18 1.49
CA GLY A 102 -2.43 27.07 2.94
C GLY A 102 -3.59 27.83 3.56
N GLY A 103 -4.69 27.11 3.79
CA GLY A 103 -5.88 27.59 4.50
C GLY A 103 -5.95 26.89 5.84
N ALA A 104 -5.53 27.57 6.90
CA ALA A 104 -5.87 27.18 8.26
C ALA A 104 -7.39 27.14 8.39
N VAL A 105 -7.97 25.95 8.57
CA VAL A 105 -9.37 25.81 9.00
C VAL A 105 -9.37 25.91 10.53
N ALA A 106 -9.86 27.04 11.04
CA ALA A 106 -10.17 27.20 12.44
C ALA A 106 -11.34 26.27 12.81
N GLU A 107 -11.10 25.30 13.69
CA GLU A 107 -12.19 24.49 14.25
C GLU A 107 -12.98 25.34 15.25
N HIS A 108 -14.20 25.69 14.84
CA HIS A 108 -15.26 26.21 15.69
C HIS A 108 -15.87 25.02 16.47
N VAL A 109 -15.83 25.11 17.79
CA VAL A 109 -16.44 24.13 18.70
C VAL A 109 -17.92 24.45 18.88
N GLU A 110 -18.80 23.51 18.53
CA GLU A 110 -20.08 23.35 19.22
C GLU A 110 -20.41 21.87 19.40
N GLY A 111 -20.95 21.56 20.59
CA GLY A 111 -21.20 20.22 21.08
C GLY A 111 -22.45 19.56 20.49
N GLY A 112 -22.55 18.24 20.67
CA GLY A 112 -23.71 17.46 20.27
C GLY A 112 -23.40 15.97 20.30
N GLU A 113 -23.96 15.29 21.27
CA GLU A 113 -23.76 13.89 21.65
C GLU A 113 -24.43 12.89 20.66
N HIS A 114 -23.94 11.64 20.66
CA HIS A 114 -24.54 10.38 20.16
C HIS A 114 -24.61 10.07 18.65
N THR A 115 -23.75 9.14 18.19
CA THR A 115 -24.15 7.77 17.78
C THR A 115 -23.16 7.19 16.76
N THR A 116 -22.52 6.08 17.17
CA THR A 116 -21.78 5.15 16.31
C THR A 116 -22.63 4.66 15.13
N THR A 117 -22.17 4.90 13.91
CA THR A 117 -22.47 4.06 12.75
C THR A 117 -21.32 4.20 11.76
N GLY A 118 -20.57 3.11 11.57
CA GLY A 118 -19.50 3.03 10.59
C GLY A 118 -20.05 3.20 9.18
N ALA A 119 -19.59 4.22 8.47
CA ALA A 119 -19.94 4.46 7.08
C ALA A 119 -18.71 4.24 6.18
N LEU A 120 -18.84 3.24 5.31
CA LEU A 120 -17.98 2.99 4.16
C LEU A 120 -18.00 4.24 3.25
N VAL A 121 -16.87 4.92 3.10
CA VAL A 121 -16.71 5.98 2.09
C VAL A 121 -16.19 5.36 0.81
N GLY A 122 -17.13 5.05 -0.10
CA GLY A 122 -16.83 4.82 -1.50
C GLY A 122 -16.72 6.17 -2.23
N VAL A 123 -15.55 6.46 -2.80
CA VAL A 123 -15.37 7.60 -3.72
C VAL A 123 -16.00 7.20 -5.06
N ARG A 124 -17.05 7.93 -5.45
CA ARG A 124 -17.65 7.85 -6.78
C ARG A 124 -16.85 8.72 -7.73
N HIS A 125 -16.46 8.16 -8.87
CA HIS A 125 -16.25 8.90 -10.12
C HIS A 125 -17.52 8.80 -10.95
#